data_AF-A0A418AQD9-F1
#
_entry.id   AF-A0A418AQD9-F1
#
_cell.length_a   1.000
_cell.length_b   1.000
_cell.length_c   1.000
_cell.angle_alpha   90.00
_cell.angle_beta   90.00
_cell.angle_gamma   90.00
#
_symmetry.space_group_name_H-M   'P 1'
#
loop_
_entity.id
_entity.type
_entity.pdbx_description
1 polymer ?
#
loop_
_entity_poly.entity_id
_entity_poly.type
_entity_poly.pdbx_seq_one_letter_code
_entity_poly.pdbx_strand_id
1 'polypeptide(L)'
;MQSLVYDTFSHSEHLNISCFPGHSRQEIQEGLAMLVSHPVLANTMGNALQSWVNQPWTNSKKWTESSDLHQFWVILEHPLLFDPEYRQVVGGMAKLMYYLDDSTKEIVRARWASYPIDDLHRLLDVFHQYITLSLVGSELKMDKLFAVCSLMGLLHVINETSRKFCDFTAFYNDAVNSELNLLTDYAKSAIYLKHSSVAGPAHENRPLSDLSFCDFPFVLDPASKSLVLHFDSEYQQRITVQDSIASTPSLDGLMPYLVLRVRREFVVLDALQQLVQASSDQLKKPLKVKFLGMAENGMVEVDRYKRRWVDD
;
A
#
# COMPACT_ATOMS: atom_id res chain seq x y z
N MET A 1 31.34 10.49 11.90
CA MET A 1 31.26 9.26 12.72
C MET A 1 29.79 8.90 12.74
N GLN A 2 29.35 8.15 11.74
CA GLN A 2 27.94 7.78 11.55
C GLN A 2 27.56 6.82 12.68
N SER A 3 26.64 7.22 13.55
CA SER A 3 26.00 6.28 14.48
C SER A 3 25.26 5.26 13.62
N LEU A 4 25.55 3.97 13.78
CA LEU A 4 24.62 2.94 13.34
C LEU A 4 23.29 3.23 14.05
N VAL A 5 22.24 3.52 13.28
CA VAL A 5 20.96 4.05 13.78
C VAL A 5 20.17 3.00 14.61
N TYR A 6 20.65 1.75 14.68
CA TYR A 6 20.05 0.70 15.50
C TYR A 6 21.09 -0.11 16.28
N ASP A 7 21.68 0.49 17.31
CA ASP A 7 22.29 -0.27 18.43
C ASP A 7 21.23 -0.84 19.39
N THR A 8 19.95 -0.60 19.13
CA THR A 8 18.86 -0.90 20.07
C THR A 8 17.94 -1.99 19.55
N PHE A 9 18.19 -3.21 20.03
CA PHE A 9 17.16 -4.21 20.28
C PHE A 9 15.88 -3.57 20.85
N SER A 10 14.72 -4.18 20.60
CA SER A 10 13.45 -3.60 21.03
C SER A 10 13.37 -3.41 22.57
N HIS A 11 12.73 -2.31 22.99
CA HIS A 11 12.53 -1.84 24.36
C HIS A 11 11.36 -2.49 25.10
N SER A 12 10.63 -3.38 24.43
CA SER A 12 9.40 -3.98 24.94
C SER A 12 9.65 -5.11 25.94
N GLU A 13 9.36 -4.88 27.22
CA GLU A 13 9.35 -5.94 28.25
C GLU A 13 8.36 -7.07 27.94
N HIS A 14 7.29 -6.76 27.19
CA HIS A 14 6.25 -7.73 26.85
C HIS A 14 6.79 -8.90 26.02
N LEU A 15 7.59 -8.62 24.98
CA LEU A 15 8.22 -9.62 24.11
C LEU A 15 9.11 -10.59 24.90
N ASN A 16 9.85 -10.08 25.87
CA ASN A 16 10.76 -10.86 26.72
C ASN A 16 10.01 -11.87 27.60
N ILE A 17 8.90 -11.46 28.21
CA ILE A 17 8.09 -12.32 29.09
C ILE A 17 7.56 -13.56 28.36
N SER A 18 7.24 -13.43 27.07
CA SER A 18 6.65 -14.52 26.29
C SER A 18 7.68 -15.48 25.68
N CYS A 19 8.85 -14.97 25.29
CA CYS A 19 9.88 -15.79 24.65
C CYS A 19 10.89 -16.38 25.65
N PHE A 20 11.19 -15.64 26.72
CA PHE A 20 12.22 -15.98 27.70
C PHE A 20 11.70 -15.71 29.12
N PRO A 21 10.78 -16.54 29.63
CA PRO A 21 10.19 -16.33 30.95
C PRO A 21 11.28 -16.35 32.03
N GLY A 22 11.33 -15.28 32.83
CA GLY A 22 12.28 -15.16 33.94
C GLY A 22 13.63 -14.50 33.59
N HIS A 23 13.85 -14.12 32.33
CA HIS A 23 15.04 -13.37 31.92
C HIS A 23 14.72 -11.89 31.69
N SER A 24 15.65 -11.04 32.14
CA SER A 24 15.54 -9.61 31.87
C SER A 24 15.86 -9.30 30.40
N ARG A 25 15.33 -8.18 29.91
CA ARG A 25 15.62 -7.67 28.55
C ARG A 25 17.11 -7.62 28.25
N GLN A 26 17.87 -7.08 29.21
CA GLN A 26 19.31 -6.91 29.08
C GLN A 26 20.01 -8.26 28.94
N GLU A 27 19.59 -9.28 29.67
CA GLU A 27 20.15 -10.64 29.55
C GLU A 27 19.88 -11.26 28.17
N ILE A 28 18.70 -11.03 27.60
CA ILE A 28 18.34 -11.57 26.28
C ILE A 28 19.15 -10.86 25.18
N GLN A 29 19.32 -9.54 25.30
CA GLN A 29 20.11 -8.74 24.37
C GLN A 29 21.60 -9.07 24.44
N GLU A 30 22.14 -9.20 25.65
CA GLU A 30 23.51 -9.66 25.88
C GLU A 30 23.69 -11.08 25.33
N GLY A 31 22.72 -11.97 25.53
CA GLY A 31 22.72 -13.32 24.96
C GLY A 31 22.73 -13.33 23.43
N LEU A 32 21.83 -12.57 22.80
CA LEU A 32 21.77 -12.45 21.33
C LEU A 32 23.02 -11.74 20.77
N ALA A 33 23.52 -10.72 21.44
CA ALA A 33 24.76 -10.04 21.05
C ALA A 33 25.96 -10.99 21.15
N MET A 34 26.03 -11.81 22.20
CA MET A 34 27.05 -12.87 22.31
C MET A 34 26.88 -13.96 21.24
N LEU A 35 25.65 -14.32 20.87
CA LEU A 35 25.40 -15.27 19.78
C LEU A 35 25.90 -14.71 18.45
N VAL A 36 25.63 -13.44 18.18
CA VAL A 36 26.08 -12.74 16.97
C VAL A 36 27.60 -12.52 16.96
N SER A 37 28.22 -12.28 18.12
CA SER A 37 29.67 -12.08 18.22
C SER A 37 30.49 -13.32 17.88
N HIS A 38 29.87 -14.52 17.90
CA HIS A 38 30.51 -15.78 17.54
C HIS A 38 30.10 -16.20 16.12
N PRO A 39 30.99 -16.13 15.11
CA PRO A 39 30.63 -16.35 13.70
C PRO A 39 29.96 -17.71 13.42
N VAL A 40 30.37 -18.77 14.13
CA VAL A 40 29.77 -20.10 13.97
C VAL A 40 28.32 -20.11 14.45
N LEU A 41 28.05 -19.55 15.63
CA LEU A 41 26.71 -19.50 16.20
C LEU A 41 25.80 -18.57 15.40
N ALA A 42 26.31 -17.41 14.99
CA ALA A 42 25.61 -16.48 14.11
C ALA A 42 25.19 -17.14 12.79
N ASN A 43 26.11 -17.88 12.14
CA ASN A 43 25.80 -18.62 10.91
C ASN A 43 24.79 -19.75 11.14
N THR A 44 24.92 -20.51 12.23
CA THR A 44 23.95 -21.56 12.57
C THR A 44 22.56 -20.98 12.82
N MET A 45 22.48 -19.87 13.56
CA MET A 45 21.22 -19.17 13.81
C MET A 45 20.62 -18.62 12.51
N GLY A 46 21.42 -17.95 11.68
CA GLY A 46 20.98 -17.46 10.37
C GLY A 46 20.41 -18.58 9.49
N ASN A 47 21.10 -19.73 9.41
CA ASN A 47 20.63 -20.90 8.67
C ASN A 47 19.33 -21.48 9.24
N ALA A 48 19.20 -21.55 10.56
CA ALA A 48 17.97 -22.01 11.22
C ALA A 48 16.79 -21.07 10.93
N LEU A 49 17.00 -19.76 11.03
CA LEU A 49 16.00 -18.75 10.70
C LEU A 49 15.58 -18.83 9.24
N GLN A 50 16.54 -18.93 8.31
CA GLN A 50 16.26 -19.10 6.89
C GLN A 50 15.46 -20.38 6.61
N SER A 51 15.83 -21.50 7.23
CA SER A 51 15.11 -22.76 7.10
C SER A 51 13.66 -22.62 7.58
N TRP A 52 13.46 -21.97 8.73
CA TRP A 52 12.14 -21.76 9.31
C TRP A 52 11.26 -20.85 8.44
N VAL A 53 11.78 -19.73 7.92
CA VAL A 53 10.98 -18.81 7.10
C VAL A 53 10.67 -19.36 5.70
N ASN A 54 11.43 -20.34 5.22
CA ASN A 54 11.24 -20.96 3.91
C ASN A 54 10.26 -22.14 3.91
N GLN A 55 9.66 -22.45 5.06
CA GLN A 55 8.64 -23.48 5.15
C GLN A 55 7.37 -23.14 4.32
N PRO A 56 6.55 -24.13 3.96
CA PRO A 56 5.30 -23.89 3.26
C PRO A 56 4.35 -22.99 4.07
N TRP A 57 3.82 -21.94 3.43
CA TRP A 57 2.86 -21.01 4.03
C TRP A 57 1.56 -21.69 4.50
N THR A 58 1.25 -22.89 3.99
CA THR A 58 0.11 -23.69 4.44
C THR A 58 0.22 -24.11 5.90
N ASN A 59 1.43 -24.14 6.47
CA ASN A 59 1.64 -24.38 7.90
C ASN A 59 1.07 -23.26 8.77
N SER A 60 1.04 -22.02 8.27
CA SER A 60 0.52 -20.86 9.01
C SER A 60 -0.95 -21.01 9.38
N LYS A 61 -1.72 -21.78 8.59
CA LYS A 61 -3.13 -22.09 8.90
C LYS A 61 -3.33 -23.00 10.10
N LYS A 62 -2.26 -23.67 10.57
CA LYS A 62 -2.30 -24.55 11.75
C LYS A 62 -1.95 -23.80 13.04
N TRP A 63 -1.38 -22.60 12.94
CA TRP A 63 -0.96 -21.80 14.07
C TRP A 63 -2.12 -20.92 14.53
N THR A 64 -2.96 -21.48 15.39
CA THR A 64 -4.16 -20.81 15.91
C THR A 64 -4.02 -20.41 17.37
N GLU A 65 -3.01 -20.93 18.07
CA GLU A 65 -2.78 -20.64 19.48
C GLU A 65 -1.75 -19.52 19.66
N SER A 66 -1.87 -18.77 20.76
CA SER A 66 -0.91 -17.70 21.08
C SER A 66 0.53 -18.21 21.26
N SER A 67 0.70 -19.48 21.65
CA SER A 67 2.00 -20.14 21.78
C SER A 67 2.69 -20.40 20.45
N ASP A 68 1.91 -20.58 19.38
CA ASP A 68 2.45 -20.80 18.02
C ASP A 68 3.06 -19.53 17.43
N LEU A 69 2.80 -18.38 18.05
CA LEU A 69 3.36 -17.09 17.61
C LEU A 69 4.74 -16.79 18.20
N HIS A 70 5.22 -17.58 19.16
CA HIS A 70 6.48 -17.32 19.85
C HIS A 70 7.68 -17.21 18.90
N GLN A 71 7.71 -17.99 17.83
CA GLN A 71 8.80 -17.92 16.85
C GLN A 71 8.84 -16.59 16.11
N PHE A 72 7.67 -15.99 15.80
CA PHE A 72 7.61 -14.66 15.20
C PHE A 72 8.19 -13.60 16.15
N TRP A 73 7.85 -13.69 17.44
CA TRP A 73 8.36 -12.78 18.46
C TRP A 73 9.88 -12.84 18.59
N VAL A 74 10.46 -14.04 18.60
CA VAL A 74 11.92 -14.23 18.63
C VAL A 74 12.59 -13.59 17.40
N ILE A 75 12.00 -13.74 16.21
CA ILE A 75 12.56 -13.18 14.97
C ILE A 75 12.44 -11.66 14.94
N LEU A 76 11.30 -11.11 15.36
CA LEU A 76 11.11 -9.66 15.41
C LEU A 76 12.09 -8.97 16.38
N GLU A 77 12.55 -9.68 17.41
CA GLU A 77 13.57 -9.21 18.36
C GLU A 77 15.01 -9.40 17.88
N HIS A 78 15.22 -10.01 16.70
CA HIS A 78 16.56 -10.23 16.20
C HIS A 78 17.30 -8.89 15.92
N PRO A 79 18.52 -8.68 16.45
CA PRO A 79 19.22 -7.40 16.35
C PRO A 79 19.57 -7.03 14.91
N LEU A 80 19.87 -8.05 14.09
CA LEU A 80 20.26 -7.87 12.69
C LEU A 80 19.07 -7.81 11.73
N LEU A 81 17.83 -7.63 12.21
CA LEU A 81 16.65 -7.62 11.33
C LEU A 81 16.65 -6.43 10.33
N PHE A 82 17.34 -5.34 10.68
CA PHE A 82 17.61 -4.18 9.82
C PHE A 82 18.85 -4.36 8.93
N ASP A 83 19.59 -5.47 9.07
CA ASP A 83 20.71 -5.76 8.18
C ASP A 83 20.19 -6.24 6.81
N PRO A 84 20.66 -5.68 5.68
CA PRO A 84 20.33 -6.17 4.34
C PRO A 84 20.50 -7.68 4.14
N GLU A 85 21.41 -8.34 4.86
CA GLU A 85 21.62 -9.80 4.81
C GLU A 85 20.41 -10.58 5.35
N TYR A 86 19.64 -10.00 6.27
CA TYR A 86 18.45 -10.62 6.88
C TYR A 86 17.18 -10.43 6.06
N ARG A 87 17.25 -9.78 4.90
CA ARG A 87 16.09 -9.52 4.03
C ARG A 87 15.29 -10.78 3.73
N GLN A 88 15.94 -11.90 3.43
CA GLN A 88 15.22 -13.15 3.14
C GLN A 88 14.41 -13.66 4.34
N VAL A 89 14.91 -13.44 5.56
CA VAL A 89 14.23 -13.76 6.82
C VAL A 89 13.03 -12.84 7.01
N VAL A 90 13.20 -11.53 6.87
CA VAL A 90 12.10 -10.54 6.99
C VAL A 90 10.96 -10.87 6.01
N GLY A 91 11.28 -11.03 4.73
CA GLY A 91 10.26 -11.29 3.71
C GLY A 91 9.59 -12.67 3.85
N GLY A 92 10.33 -13.69 4.28
CA GLY A 92 9.76 -15.02 4.53
C GLY A 92 8.86 -15.03 5.77
N MET A 93 9.30 -14.40 6.87
CA MET A 93 8.51 -14.18 8.07
C MET A 93 7.22 -13.42 7.74
N ALA A 94 7.32 -12.31 7.00
CA ALA A 94 6.15 -11.53 6.61
C ALA A 94 5.16 -12.36 5.80
N LYS A 95 5.65 -13.18 4.86
CA LYS A 95 4.79 -14.08 4.08
C LYS A 95 4.06 -15.08 4.97
N LEU A 96 4.73 -15.69 5.96
CA LEU A 96 4.09 -16.59 6.91
C LEU A 96 3.02 -15.86 7.74
N MET A 97 3.31 -14.64 8.22
CA MET A 97 2.36 -13.83 8.98
C MET A 97 1.14 -13.40 8.14
N TYR A 98 1.34 -13.14 6.85
CA TYR A 98 0.25 -12.78 5.93
C TYR A 98 -0.81 -13.89 5.83
N TYR A 99 -0.39 -15.16 5.85
CA TYR A 99 -1.29 -16.32 5.75
C TYR A 99 -1.84 -16.82 7.09
N LEU A 100 -1.57 -16.12 8.20
CA LEU A 100 -2.30 -16.33 9.45
C LEU A 100 -3.78 -16.01 9.25
N ASP A 101 -4.63 -16.70 10.02
CA ASP A 101 -6.05 -16.41 10.13
C ASP A 101 -6.29 -15.05 10.81
N ASP A 102 -7.49 -14.50 10.60
CA ASP A 102 -7.81 -13.15 11.06
C ASP A 102 -7.84 -13.05 12.59
N SER A 103 -8.26 -14.10 13.30
CA SER A 103 -8.17 -14.18 14.77
C SER A 103 -6.73 -14.06 15.25
N THR A 104 -5.80 -14.79 14.65
CA THR A 104 -4.39 -14.73 15.03
C THR A 104 -3.76 -13.40 14.65
N LYS A 105 -4.12 -12.79 13.51
CA LYS A 105 -3.70 -11.42 13.16
C LYS A 105 -4.18 -10.38 14.17
N GLU A 106 -5.38 -10.56 14.74
CA GLU A 106 -5.85 -9.71 15.85
C GLU A 106 -4.96 -9.84 17.08
N ILE A 107 -4.54 -11.06 17.42
CA ILE A 107 -3.58 -11.29 18.52
C ILE A 107 -2.26 -10.56 18.25
N VAL A 108 -1.73 -10.65 17.01
CA VAL A 108 -0.53 -9.90 16.61
C VAL A 108 -0.73 -8.40 16.78
N ARG A 109 -1.86 -7.86 16.32
CA ARG A 109 -2.16 -6.43 16.39
C ARG A 109 -2.30 -5.94 17.83
N ALA A 110 -3.07 -6.66 18.65
CA ALA A 110 -3.26 -6.35 20.07
C ALA A 110 -1.92 -6.37 20.81
N ARG A 111 -1.04 -7.31 20.44
CA ARG A 111 0.30 -7.42 21.00
C ARG A 111 1.20 -6.25 20.60
N TRP A 112 1.26 -5.90 19.32
CA TRP A 112 2.04 -4.75 18.86
C TRP A 112 1.51 -3.43 19.42
N ALA A 113 0.19 -3.30 19.62
CA ALA A 113 -0.40 -2.12 20.25
C ALA A 113 0.10 -1.88 21.69
N SER A 114 0.61 -2.90 22.38
CA SER A 114 1.20 -2.77 23.72
C SER A 114 2.71 -2.47 23.69
N TYR A 115 3.32 -2.29 22.51
CA TYR A 115 4.76 -2.02 22.42
C TYR A 115 5.07 -0.55 22.73
N PRO A 116 6.29 -0.26 23.23
CA PRO A 116 6.86 1.07 23.24
C PRO A 116 6.87 1.70 21.84
N ILE A 117 6.79 3.03 21.79
CA ILE A 117 6.81 3.80 20.54
C ILE A 117 8.08 3.49 19.72
N ASP A 118 9.23 3.40 20.38
CA ASP A 118 10.51 3.17 19.71
C ASP A 118 10.56 1.82 18.98
N ASP A 119 9.84 0.82 19.48
CA ASP A 119 9.78 -0.50 18.87
C ASP A 119 8.84 -0.53 17.68
N LEU A 120 7.76 0.23 17.75
CA LEU A 120 6.87 0.44 16.60
C LEU A 120 7.60 1.17 15.47
N HIS A 121 8.42 2.18 15.80
CA HIS A 121 9.30 2.84 14.82
C HIS A 121 10.31 1.87 14.24
N ARG A 122 11.02 1.09 15.08
CA ARG A 122 11.97 0.09 14.60
C ARG A 122 11.33 -0.91 13.64
N LEU A 123 10.13 -1.42 13.94
CA LEU A 123 9.40 -2.32 13.06
C LEU A 123 9.02 -1.64 11.74
N LEU A 124 8.54 -0.40 11.81
CA LEU A 124 8.24 0.41 10.63
C LEU A 124 9.49 0.55 9.75
N ASP A 125 10.62 0.93 10.32
CA ASP A 125 11.88 1.14 9.60
C ASP A 125 12.40 -0.14 8.94
N VAL A 126 12.31 -1.30 9.62
CA VAL A 126 12.63 -2.61 9.03
C VAL A 126 11.77 -2.89 7.80
N PHE A 127 10.47 -2.60 7.87
CA PHE A 127 9.55 -2.82 6.74
C PHE A 127 9.81 -1.83 5.60
N HIS A 128 10.07 -0.55 5.90
CA HIS A 128 10.46 0.44 4.90
C HIS A 128 11.74 0.04 4.18
N GLN A 129 12.77 -0.33 4.93
CA GLN A 129 14.05 -0.75 4.38
C GLN A 129 13.88 -1.98 3.47
N TYR A 130 13.10 -2.98 3.90
CA TYR A 130 12.79 -4.14 3.06
C TYR A 130 12.16 -3.72 1.73
N ILE A 131 11.11 -2.88 1.77
CA ILE A 131 10.39 -2.41 0.58
C ILE A 131 11.35 -1.67 -0.36
N THR A 132 12.11 -0.72 0.17
CA THR A 132 13.07 0.09 -0.59
C THR A 132 14.13 -0.79 -1.24
N LEU A 133 14.76 -1.70 -0.49
CA LEU A 133 15.80 -2.56 -1.03
C LEU A 133 15.28 -3.59 -2.03
N SER A 134 14.02 -4.04 -1.90
CA SER A 134 13.38 -4.91 -2.87
C SER A 134 13.07 -4.20 -4.19
N LEU A 135 12.67 -2.92 -4.15
CA LEU A 135 12.38 -2.14 -5.36
C LEU A 135 13.67 -1.70 -6.07
N VAL A 136 14.65 -1.17 -5.35
CA VAL A 136 15.92 -0.71 -5.94
C VAL A 136 16.82 -1.88 -6.34
N GLY A 137 16.83 -2.96 -5.56
CA GLY A 137 17.75 -4.09 -5.73
C GLY A 137 17.38 -5.09 -6.82
N SER A 138 16.28 -4.87 -7.56
CA SER A 138 15.78 -5.76 -8.64
C SER A 138 15.44 -7.22 -8.23
N GLU A 139 15.47 -7.56 -6.94
CA GLU A 139 15.02 -8.86 -6.42
C GLU A 139 13.52 -8.83 -6.06
N LEU A 140 12.67 -8.86 -7.09
CA LEU A 140 11.22 -8.68 -6.97
C LEU A 140 10.49 -10.00 -6.72
N LYS A 141 10.63 -10.56 -5.52
CA LYS A 141 9.61 -11.49 -5.02
C LYS A 141 8.41 -10.69 -4.51
N MET A 142 7.52 -10.35 -5.44
CA MET A 142 6.34 -9.49 -5.19
C MET A 142 5.47 -10.02 -4.05
N ASP A 143 5.38 -11.34 -3.90
CA ASP A 143 4.65 -11.97 -2.81
C ASP A 143 5.19 -11.57 -1.42
N LYS A 144 6.51 -11.63 -1.22
CA LYS A 144 7.12 -11.20 0.05
C LYS A 144 7.00 -9.68 0.25
N LEU A 145 7.14 -8.91 -0.82
CA LEU A 145 7.01 -7.45 -0.80
C LEU A 145 5.64 -6.99 -0.30
N PHE A 146 4.57 -7.57 -0.84
CA PHE A 146 3.22 -7.22 -0.43
C PHE A 146 2.83 -7.81 0.93
N ALA A 147 3.41 -8.95 1.33
CA ALA A 147 3.29 -9.41 2.71
C ALA A 147 3.87 -8.39 3.71
N VAL A 148 5.04 -7.82 3.41
CA VAL A 148 5.65 -6.76 4.25
C VAL A 148 4.76 -5.51 4.26
N CYS A 149 4.21 -5.10 3.11
CA CYS A 149 3.25 -4.00 3.06
C CYS A 149 2.01 -4.28 3.92
N SER A 150 1.50 -5.51 3.92
CA SER A 150 0.37 -5.91 4.77
C SER A 150 0.70 -5.82 6.26
N LEU A 151 1.90 -6.21 6.69
CA LEU A 151 2.35 -6.02 8.08
C LEU A 151 2.51 -4.54 8.44
N MET A 152 3.03 -3.73 7.53
CA MET A 152 3.09 -2.28 7.71
C MET A 152 1.67 -1.68 7.83
N GLY A 153 0.69 -2.27 7.14
CA GLY A 153 -0.73 -1.96 7.30
C GLY A 153 -1.27 -2.26 8.70
N LEU A 154 -0.81 -3.32 9.37
CA LEU A 154 -1.16 -3.56 10.78
C LEU A 154 -0.64 -2.45 11.69
N LEU A 155 0.61 -1.99 11.47
CA LEU A 155 1.16 -0.84 12.21
C LEU A 155 0.39 0.44 11.93
N HIS A 156 -0.04 0.65 10.68
CA HIS A 156 -0.87 1.79 10.30
C HIS A 156 -2.21 1.80 11.05
N VAL A 157 -2.91 0.66 11.10
CA VAL A 157 -4.15 0.52 11.86
C VAL A 157 -3.93 0.79 13.36
N ILE A 158 -2.81 0.31 13.93
CA ILE A 158 -2.44 0.61 15.33
C ILE A 158 -2.23 2.11 15.54
N ASN A 159 -1.57 2.78 14.59
CA ASN A 159 -1.33 4.22 14.63
C ASN A 159 -2.63 5.04 14.64
N GLU A 160 -3.65 4.57 13.91
CA GLU A 160 -4.96 5.24 13.81
C GLU A 160 -5.90 4.90 14.97
N THR A 161 -5.91 3.65 15.43
CA THR A 161 -6.92 3.15 16.37
C THR A 161 -6.48 3.21 17.82
N SER A 162 -5.25 2.78 18.09
CA SER A 162 -4.79 2.53 19.47
C SER A 162 -3.95 3.68 19.99
N ARG A 163 -2.90 4.05 19.26
CA ARG A 163 -1.95 5.10 19.68
C ARG A 163 -1.24 5.67 18.47
N LYS A 164 -1.36 6.99 18.28
CA LYS A 164 -0.55 7.71 17.31
C LYS A 164 0.91 7.73 17.79
N PHE A 165 1.76 6.90 17.18
CA PHE A 165 3.19 6.81 17.48
C PHE A 165 4.04 7.59 16.47
N CYS A 166 3.55 7.74 15.23
CA CYS A 166 4.20 8.53 14.19
C CYS A 166 3.18 9.35 13.38
N ASP A 167 3.67 10.31 12.59
CA ASP A 167 2.82 11.03 11.65
C ASP A 167 2.51 10.20 10.40
N PHE A 168 1.42 10.51 9.71
CA PHE A 168 0.98 9.74 8.54
C PHE A 168 2.02 9.76 7.41
N THR A 169 2.83 10.82 7.32
CA THR A 169 3.92 10.93 6.34
C THR A 169 5.04 9.94 6.59
N ALA A 170 5.21 9.45 7.83
CA ALA A 170 6.23 8.47 8.16
C ALA A 170 6.00 7.10 7.51
N PHE A 171 4.75 6.82 7.08
CA PHE A 171 4.41 5.60 6.34
C PHE A 171 4.72 5.70 4.84
N TYR A 172 5.04 6.90 4.33
CA TYR A 172 5.35 7.07 2.91
C TYR A 172 6.70 6.44 2.61
N ASN A 173 6.76 5.65 1.55
CA ASN A 173 8.03 5.05 1.10
C ASN A 173 8.52 5.73 -0.17
N ASP A 174 9.66 6.41 -0.10
CA ASP A 174 10.20 7.17 -1.24
C ASP A 174 10.42 6.29 -2.48
N ALA A 175 10.94 5.07 -2.31
CA ALA A 175 11.18 4.16 -3.44
C ALA A 175 9.87 3.72 -4.13
N VAL A 176 8.77 3.57 -3.37
CA VAL A 176 7.45 3.32 -3.95
C VAL A 176 6.97 4.53 -4.76
N ASN A 177 7.25 5.75 -4.30
CA ASN A 177 6.79 6.96 -4.97
C ASN A 177 7.72 7.42 -6.12
N SER A 178 8.99 6.99 -6.17
CA SER A 178 9.96 7.37 -7.21
C SER A 178 10.25 6.30 -8.26
N GLU A 179 10.45 5.04 -7.84
CA GLU A 179 10.94 3.96 -8.73
C GLU A 179 9.80 3.18 -9.38
N LEU A 180 8.63 3.15 -8.74
CA LEU A 180 7.50 2.38 -9.20
C LEU A 180 6.85 3.05 -10.43
N ASN A 181 6.63 2.27 -11.49
CA ASN A 181 5.72 2.69 -12.54
C ASN A 181 4.26 2.56 -12.06
N LEU A 182 3.75 3.64 -11.45
CA LEU A 182 2.41 3.74 -10.87
C LEU A 182 1.30 3.38 -11.84
N LEU A 183 1.45 3.65 -13.15
CA LEU A 183 0.44 3.29 -14.14
C LEU A 183 0.31 1.76 -14.29
N THR A 184 1.46 1.07 -14.36
CA THR A 184 1.46 -0.40 -14.47
C THR A 184 1.01 -1.08 -13.17
N ASP A 185 1.32 -0.47 -12.03
CA ASP A 185 0.87 -0.96 -10.72
C ASP A 185 -0.65 -0.74 -10.55
N TYR A 186 -1.16 0.45 -10.91
CA TYR A 186 -2.58 0.78 -10.92
C TYR A 186 -3.41 -0.22 -11.74
N ALA A 187 -2.91 -0.67 -12.89
CA ALA A 187 -3.62 -1.66 -13.72
C ALA A 187 -3.82 -3.02 -13.03
N LYS A 188 -3.08 -3.32 -11.95
CA LYS A 188 -3.24 -4.53 -11.11
C LYS A 188 -4.08 -4.28 -9.86
N SER A 189 -4.32 -3.01 -9.52
CA SER A 189 -5.04 -2.61 -8.31
C SER A 189 -6.47 -3.13 -8.27
N ALA A 190 -7.01 -3.33 -7.07
CA ALA A 190 -8.41 -3.69 -6.89
C ALA A 190 -9.35 -2.61 -7.44
N ILE A 191 -8.93 -1.35 -7.40
CA ILE A 191 -9.66 -0.20 -7.92
C ILE A 191 -9.89 -0.38 -9.42
N TYR A 192 -8.82 -0.59 -10.18
CA TYR A 192 -8.91 -0.82 -11.63
C TYR A 192 -9.77 -2.05 -11.95
N LEU A 193 -9.55 -3.17 -11.26
CA LEU A 193 -10.30 -4.42 -11.49
C LEU A 193 -11.80 -4.25 -11.22
N LYS A 194 -12.18 -3.48 -10.20
CA LYS A 194 -13.59 -3.17 -9.90
C LYS A 194 -14.25 -2.38 -11.05
N HIS A 195 -13.52 -1.46 -11.66
CA HIS A 195 -14.03 -0.65 -12.76
C HIS A 195 -13.97 -1.36 -14.11
N SER A 196 -13.06 -2.32 -14.30
CA SER A 196 -12.77 -2.92 -15.60
C SER A 196 -13.81 -3.88 -16.15
N SER A 197 -14.92 -4.15 -15.46
CA SER A 197 -15.94 -5.17 -15.80
C SER A 197 -15.42 -6.61 -15.98
N VAL A 198 -14.10 -6.81 -15.94
CA VAL A 198 -13.44 -8.09 -15.75
C VAL A 198 -13.74 -8.50 -14.32
N ALA A 199 -14.63 -9.47 -14.14
CA ALA A 199 -14.86 -10.14 -12.86
C ALA A 199 -13.57 -10.85 -12.42
N GLY A 200 -12.59 -10.07 -11.98
CA GLY A 200 -11.41 -10.59 -11.29
C GLY A 200 -11.86 -11.21 -9.97
N PRO A 201 -11.09 -12.16 -9.42
CA PRO A 201 -11.34 -12.64 -8.07
C PRO A 201 -11.46 -11.44 -7.12
N ALA A 202 -12.44 -11.50 -6.20
CA ALA A 202 -12.57 -10.52 -5.13
C ALA A 202 -11.20 -10.27 -4.47
N HIS A 203 -11.00 -9.09 -3.88
CA HIS A 203 -9.73 -8.71 -3.25
C HIS A 203 -9.12 -9.83 -2.38
N GLU A 204 -9.98 -10.57 -1.68
CA GLU A 204 -9.67 -11.69 -0.78
C GLU A 204 -9.09 -12.95 -1.47
N ASN A 205 -9.37 -13.14 -2.76
CA ASN A 205 -8.98 -14.33 -3.54
C ASN A 205 -7.82 -14.06 -4.52
N ARG A 206 -7.26 -12.84 -4.53
CA ARG A 206 -6.10 -12.53 -5.37
C ARG A 206 -4.84 -13.17 -4.77
N PRO A 207 -3.99 -13.82 -5.59
CA PRO A 207 -2.72 -14.30 -5.09
C PRO A 207 -1.87 -13.09 -4.66
N LEU A 208 -1.08 -13.29 -3.62
CA LEU A 208 -0.30 -12.23 -2.99
C LEU A 208 0.68 -11.54 -3.98
N SER A 209 1.15 -12.25 -5.00
CA SER A 209 2.02 -11.71 -6.06
C SER A 209 1.34 -10.69 -6.98
N ASP A 210 0.01 -10.69 -7.03
CA ASP A 210 -0.79 -9.92 -7.97
C ASP A 210 -1.43 -8.69 -7.32
N LEU A 211 -1.08 -8.42 -6.05
CA LEU A 211 -1.43 -7.17 -5.40
C LEU A 211 -0.68 -6.00 -6.04
N SER A 212 -1.09 -4.80 -5.66
CA SER A 212 -0.56 -3.54 -6.13
C SER A 212 -0.30 -2.62 -4.94
N PHE A 213 0.67 -1.71 -5.06
CA PHE A 213 0.88 -0.66 -4.06
C PHE A 213 -0.32 0.28 -3.91
N CYS A 214 -1.16 0.40 -4.94
CA CYS A 214 -2.44 1.11 -4.87
C CYS A 214 -3.45 0.43 -3.91
N ASP A 215 -3.25 -0.86 -3.57
CA ASP A 215 -4.04 -1.54 -2.54
C ASP A 215 -3.57 -1.16 -1.11
N PHE A 216 -2.43 -0.45 -0.98
CA PHE A 216 -1.86 0.06 0.28
C PHE A 216 -1.68 1.59 0.24
N PRO A 217 -2.76 2.39 0.25
CA PRO A 217 -2.68 3.84 0.04
C PRO A 217 -1.84 4.59 1.08
N PHE A 218 -1.66 4.03 2.29
CA PHE A 218 -0.85 4.67 3.33
C PHE A 218 0.63 4.79 2.96
N VAL A 219 1.13 4.00 2.00
CA VAL A 219 2.53 4.04 1.52
C VAL A 219 2.76 5.13 0.47
N LEU A 220 1.68 5.58 -0.17
CA LEU A 220 1.73 6.55 -1.25
C LEU A 220 1.67 7.99 -0.71
N ASP A 221 2.52 8.84 -1.26
CA ASP A 221 2.52 10.27 -0.98
C ASP A 221 1.35 10.98 -1.69
N PRO A 222 1.07 12.26 -1.37
CA PRO A 222 -0.04 13.00 -1.98
C PRO A 222 0.09 13.13 -3.51
N ALA A 223 1.31 13.26 -4.05
CA ALA A 223 1.53 13.37 -5.49
C ALA A 223 1.15 12.08 -6.22
N SER A 224 1.63 10.93 -5.72
CA SER A 224 1.33 9.61 -6.27
C SER A 224 -0.16 9.28 -6.16
N LYS A 225 -0.80 9.64 -5.03
CA LYS A 225 -2.26 9.51 -4.86
C LYS A 225 -3.03 10.32 -5.88
N SER A 226 -2.65 11.57 -6.10
CA SER A 226 -3.28 12.42 -7.12
C SER A 226 -3.12 11.82 -8.52
N LEU A 227 -1.99 11.18 -8.82
CA LEU A 227 -1.74 10.52 -10.08
C LEU A 227 -2.60 9.26 -10.26
N VAL A 228 -2.74 8.44 -9.20
CA VAL A 228 -3.65 7.27 -9.20
C VAL A 228 -5.10 7.71 -9.43
N LEU A 229 -5.56 8.77 -8.77
CA LEU A 229 -6.89 9.33 -8.99
C LEU A 229 -7.06 9.87 -10.42
N HIS A 230 -6.02 10.45 -11.00
CA HIS A 230 -6.04 10.89 -12.39
C HIS A 230 -6.24 9.68 -13.33
N PHE A 231 -5.45 8.62 -13.17
CA PHE A 231 -5.59 7.40 -13.98
C PHE A 231 -6.98 6.76 -13.86
N ASP A 232 -7.53 6.70 -12.64
CA ASP A 232 -8.88 6.19 -12.41
C ASP A 232 -9.95 7.06 -13.07
N SER A 233 -9.83 8.39 -12.98
CA SER A 233 -10.76 9.31 -13.64
C SER A 233 -10.74 9.18 -15.17
N GLU A 234 -9.55 9.08 -15.78
CA GLU A 234 -9.42 8.88 -17.23
C GLU A 234 -10.00 7.53 -17.65
N TYR A 235 -9.80 6.50 -16.84
CA TYR A 235 -10.31 5.16 -17.10
C TYR A 235 -11.84 5.11 -17.05
N GLN A 236 -12.45 5.65 -15.98
CA GLN A 236 -13.90 5.69 -15.83
C GLN A 236 -14.57 6.54 -16.92
N GLN A 237 -13.94 7.64 -17.33
CA GLN A 237 -14.42 8.44 -18.45
C GLN A 237 -14.44 7.64 -19.75
N ARG A 238 -13.36 6.89 -20.05
CA ARG A 238 -13.27 6.04 -21.25
C ARG A 238 -14.33 4.94 -21.26
N ILE A 239 -14.55 4.25 -20.13
CA ILE A 239 -15.61 3.24 -20.03
C ILE A 239 -16.98 3.89 -20.22
N THR A 240 -17.26 5.01 -19.56
CA THR A 240 -18.56 5.70 -19.68
C THR A 240 -18.86 6.10 -21.13
N VAL A 241 -17.83 6.57 -21.86
CA VAL A 241 -17.92 6.84 -23.30
C VAL A 241 -18.26 5.57 -24.08
N GLN A 242 -17.52 4.49 -23.86
CA GLN A 242 -17.71 3.23 -24.58
C GLN A 242 -19.09 2.61 -24.30
N ASP A 243 -19.51 2.60 -23.03
CA ASP A 243 -20.81 2.10 -22.60
C ASP A 243 -21.94 2.92 -23.21
N SER A 244 -21.85 4.25 -23.22
CA SER A 244 -22.88 5.10 -23.83
C SER A 244 -23.10 4.81 -25.32
N ILE A 245 -22.01 4.51 -26.06
CA ILE A 245 -22.06 4.13 -27.47
C ILE A 245 -22.70 2.74 -27.64
N ALA A 246 -22.44 1.81 -26.72
CA ALA A 246 -22.89 0.42 -26.82
C ALA A 246 -24.34 0.20 -26.31
N SER A 247 -24.79 0.93 -25.29
CA SER A 247 -25.98 0.57 -24.51
C SER A 247 -27.31 1.17 -24.97
N THR A 248 -27.36 1.98 -26.03
CA THR A 248 -28.59 2.74 -26.35
C THR A 248 -28.83 2.97 -27.85
N PRO A 249 -29.95 2.49 -28.44
CA PRO A 249 -30.36 2.84 -29.80
C PRO A 249 -31.02 4.24 -29.90
N SER A 250 -31.10 4.98 -28.78
CA SER A 250 -31.66 6.34 -28.73
C SER A 250 -30.60 7.40 -29.07
N LEU A 251 -31.02 8.46 -29.79
CA LEU A 251 -30.18 9.58 -30.23
C LEU A 251 -29.37 10.26 -29.10
N ASP A 252 -29.86 10.23 -27.85
CA ASP A 252 -29.20 10.82 -26.67
C ASP A 252 -28.13 9.90 -26.05
N GLY A 253 -28.19 8.59 -26.30
CA GLY A 253 -27.17 7.63 -25.88
C GLY A 253 -25.91 7.69 -26.73
N LEU A 254 -26.07 8.10 -28.00
CA LEU A 254 -24.99 8.33 -28.96
C LEU A 254 -24.10 9.54 -28.66
N MET A 255 -24.36 10.29 -27.58
CA MET A 255 -23.50 11.41 -27.16
C MET A 255 -22.48 10.96 -26.10
N PRO A 256 -21.22 10.67 -26.51
CA PRO A 256 -20.16 10.26 -25.59
C PRO A 256 -19.63 11.40 -24.71
N TYR A 257 -20.00 12.65 -25.00
CA TYR A 257 -19.54 13.83 -24.27
C TYR A 257 -20.71 14.56 -23.61
N LEU A 258 -20.48 15.16 -22.45
CA LEU A 258 -21.39 16.16 -21.88
C LEU A 258 -21.08 17.50 -22.55
N VAL A 259 -21.95 17.91 -23.48
CA VAL A 259 -21.75 19.15 -24.25
C VAL A 259 -22.43 20.32 -23.54
N LEU A 260 -21.63 21.19 -22.93
CA LEU A 260 -22.09 22.46 -22.34
C LEU A 260 -22.24 23.52 -23.43
N ARG A 261 -23.44 24.08 -23.56
CA ARG A 261 -23.73 25.15 -24.52
C ARG A 261 -23.73 26.49 -23.82
N VAL A 262 -22.75 27.34 -24.11
CA VAL A 262 -22.55 28.58 -23.34
C VAL A 262 -22.42 29.80 -24.24
N ARG A 263 -22.85 30.97 -23.74
CA ARG A 263 -22.53 32.27 -24.36
C ARG A 263 -21.19 32.76 -23.84
N ARG A 264 -20.42 33.44 -24.69
CA ARG A 264 -19.09 33.98 -24.32
C ARG A 264 -19.18 34.95 -23.14
N GLU A 265 -20.20 35.79 -23.12
CA GLU A 265 -20.45 36.74 -22.04
C GLU A 265 -21.00 36.12 -20.74
N PHE A 266 -21.50 34.87 -20.78
CA PHE A 266 -22.16 34.23 -19.62
C PHE A 266 -21.70 32.78 -19.37
N VAL A 267 -20.42 32.48 -19.63
CA VAL A 267 -19.88 31.11 -19.56
C VAL A 267 -20.18 30.42 -18.23
N VAL A 268 -19.92 31.13 -17.11
CA VAL A 268 -20.07 30.56 -15.76
C VAL A 268 -21.53 30.25 -15.44
N LEU A 269 -22.43 31.21 -15.68
CA LEU A 269 -23.85 31.07 -15.36
C LEU A 269 -24.51 29.99 -16.22
N ASP A 270 -24.24 30.01 -17.53
CA ASP A 270 -24.79 29.03 -18.46
C ASP A 270 -24.26 27.61 -18.17
N ALA A 271 -22.96 27.47 -17.83
CA ALA A 271 -22.37 26.17 -17.47
C ALA A 271 -22.92 25.63 -16.15
N LEU A 272 -23.01 26.45 -15.11
CA LEU A 272 -23.52 26.02 -13.79
C LEU A 272 -24.97 25.56 -13.86
N GLN A 273 -25.83 26.28 -14.58
CA GLN A 273 -27.23 25.88 -14.76
C GLN A 273 -27.36 24.50 -15.39
N GLN A 274 -26.51 24.20 -16.39
CA GLN A 274 -26.48 22.89 -17.05
C GLN A 274 -25.89 21.78 -16.17
N LEU A 275 -24.83 22.07 -15.42
CA LEU A 275 -24.19 21.11 -14.52
C LEU A 275 -25.09 20.71 -13.35
N VAL A 276 -25.84 21.66 -12.78
CA VAL A 276 -26.77 21.40 -11.66
C VAL A 276 -27.94 20.51 -12.10
N GLN A 277 -28.34 20.58 -13.37
CA GLN A 277 -29.43 19.78 -13.92
C GLN A 277 -28.97 18.41 -14.47
N ALA A 278 -27.65 18.21 -14.64
CA ALA A 278 -27.10 16.97 -15.17
C ALA A 278 -27.20 15.83 -14.16
N SER A 279 -27.46 14.62 -14.65
CA SER A 279 -27.44 13.43 -13.80
C SER A 279 -26.00 13.04 -13.40
N SER A 280 -25.85 12.28 -12.31
CA SER A 280 -24.56 11.73 -11.87
C SER A 280 -23.81 11.01 -13.00
N ASP A 281 -24.52 10.31 -13.88
CA ASP A 281 -23.90 9.57 -15.00
C ASP A 281 -23.48 10.49 -16.14
N GLN A 282 -24.19 11.60 -16.37
CA GLN A 282 -23.81 12.61 -17.37
C GLN A 282 -22.58 13.40 -16.92
N LEU A 283 -22.45 13.72 -15.63
CA LEU A 283 -21.30 14.43 -15.06
C LEU A 283 -19.99 13.63 -15.16
N LYS A 284 -20.08 12.31 -15.28
CA LYS A 284 -18.93 11.42 -15.52
C LYS A 284 -18.44 11.43 -16.97
N LYS A 285 -19.24 11.92 -17.92
CA LYS A 285 -18.82 12.03 -19.33
C LYS A 285 -17.78 13.15 -19.49
N PRO A 286 -16.80 13.01 -20.40
CA PRO A 286 -15.88 14.10 -20.68
C PRO A 286 -16.61 15.34 -21.19
N LEU A 287 -16.21 16.51 -20.69
CA LEU A 287 -16.86 17.79 -20.99
C LEU A 287 -16.41 18.33 -22.36
N LYS A 288 -17.36 18.85 -23.13
CA LYS A 288 -17.10 19.66 -24.33
C LYS A 288 -17.88 20.95 -24.25
N VAL A 289 -17.25 22.07 -24.60
CA VAL A 289 -17.94 23.37 -24.60
C VAL A 289 -18.24 23.77 -26.05
N LYS A 290 -19.51 24.12 -26.30
CA LYS A 290 -19.98 24.68 -27.57
C LYS A 290 -20.44 26.11 -27.33
N PHE A 291 -19.75 27.08 -27.94
CA PHE A 291 -20.16 28.47 -27.88
C PHE A 291 -21.36 28.75 -28.80
N LEU A 292 -22.41 29.34 -28.25
CA LEU A 292 -23.60 29.75 -29.02
C LEU A 292 -23.21 30.88 -29.99
N GLY A 293 -23.63 30.76 -31.26
CA GLY A 293 -23.37 31.77 -32.31
C GLY A 293 -22.11 31.56 -33.15
N MET A 294 -21.29 30.53 -32.87
CA MET A 294 -20.19 30.12 -33.76
C MET A 294 -20.64 28.96 -34.65
N ALA A 295 -20.30 29.03 -35.95
CA ALA A 295 -20.64 28.00 -36.94
C ALA A 295 -20.23 26.57 -36.48
N GLU A 296 -20.93 25.57 -37.00
CA GLU A 296 -21.05 24.18 -36.54
C GLU A 296 -19.76 23.40 -36.22
N ASN A 297 -18.58 23.93 -36.57
CA ASN A 297 -17.27 23.30 -36.37
C ASN A 297 -16.48 23.80 -35.14
N GLY A 298 -17.05 24.68 -34.31
CA GLY A 298 -16.38 25.27 -33.14
C GLY A 298 -16.42 24.44 -31.85
N MET A 299 -16.35 23.10 -31.92
CA MET A 299 -16.28 22.27 -30.72
C MET A 299 -14.86 22.29 -30.15
N VAL A 300 -14.70 22.80 -28.93
CA VAL A 300 -13.40 22.81 -28.25
C VAL A 300 -13.42 21.79 -27.12
N GLU A 301 -12.46 20.89 -27.15
CA GLU A 301 -12.22 19.93 -26.06
C GLU A 301 -11.60 20.67 -24.87
N VAL A 302 -12.21 20.51 -23.69
CA VAL A 302 -11.91 21.33 -22.50
C VAL A 302 -10.46 21.14 -22.03
N ASP A 303 -9.86 19.98 -22.31
CA ASP A 303 -8.48 19.68 -21.94
C ASP A 303 -7.45 20.58 -22.63
N ARG A 304 -7.79 21.16 -23.80
CA ARG A 304 -6.93 22.12 -24.51
C ARG A 304 -6.88 23.49 -23.83
N TYR A 305 -7.81 23.80 -22.92
CA TYR A 305 -7.85 25.07 -22.20
C TYR A 305 -7.31 25.00 -20.77
N LYS A 306 -7.20 23.81 -20.14
CA LYS A 306 -6.66 23.68 -18.76
C LYS A 306 -5.31 24.40 -18.55
N ARG A 307 -4.45 24.41 -19.56
CA ARG A 307 -3.14 25.10 -19.53
C ARG A 307 -3.21 26.63 -19.57
N ARG A 308 -4.36 27.23 -19.86
CA ARG A 308 -4.52 28.70 -19.96
C ARG A 308 -5.30 29.30 -18.79
N TRP A 309 -5.88 28.49 -17.91
CA TRP A 309 -6.62 28.96 -16.73
C TRP A 309 -5.77 29.04 -15.45
N VAL A 310 -4.52 28.56 -15.48
CA VAL A 310 -3.61 28.59 -14.33
C VAL A 310 -2.62 29.76 -14.41
N ASP A 311 -2.48 30.39 -15.58
CA ASP A 311 -1.48 31.43 -15.86
C ASP A 311 -2.07 32.85 -16.00
N ASP A 312 -3.38 33.04 -15.74
CA ASP A 312 -4.07 34.34 -15.66
C ASP A 312 -4.82 34.47 -14.32
#